data_AF-A0A2H0DKR9-F1
#
_entry.id   AF-A0A2H0DKR9-F1
#
_cell.length_a   1.000
_cell.length_b   1.000
_cell.length_c   1.000
_cell.angle_alpha   90.00
_cell.angle_beta   90.00
_cell.angle_gamma   90.00
#
_symmetry.space_group_name_H-M   'P 1'
#
loop_
_entity.id
_entity.type
_entity.pdbx_description
1 polymer ?
#
loop_
_entity_poly.entity_id
_entity_poly.type
_entity_poly.pdbx_seq_one_letter_code
_entity_poly.pdbx_strand_id
1 'polypeptide(L)'
;MGKRLANAVKDVDAEKLYSLQEAAELVKKTATAKFDESIELHVRLGIDSRQSEQQLRGTVALPNGTGKTRRVAVIAKGDKAKDAEQAGADLVGHMDLVDTIAGGKFDFDVLVATPDVMKDIAKLGRVLGPRGLMPNPKSGTVTFDVKKAVAELKAGRVEFKNDDYGILHIGIGKKSFEPAKILENAKAVLATILKMKPSSSKGTYVRSVTLSSTMGPGIKVNPNEKF
;
A
#
# COMPACT_ATOMS: atom_id res chain seq x y z
N MET A 1 22.26 18.64 -2.77
CA MET A 1 21.69 17.83 -1.67
C MET A 1 21.59 18.69 -0.41
N GLY A 2 20.51 18.57 0.37
CA GLY A 2 20.40 19.29 1.66
C GLY A 2 21.35 18.73 2.72
N LYS A 3 21.87 19.58 3.62
CA LYS A 3 22.84 19.19 4.67
C LYS A 3 22.38 18.00 5.53
N ARG A 4 21.07 17.88 5.80
CA ARG A 4 20.48 16.76 6.56
C ARG A 4 20.59 15.43 5.83
N LEU A 5 20.24 15.40 4.54
CA LEU A 5 20.36 14.21 3.70
C LEU A 5 21.84 13.82 3.54
N ALA A 6 22.73 14.78 3.35
CA ALA A 6 24.16 14.51 3.26
C ALA A 6 24.75 13.87 4.52
N ASN A 7 24.22 14.19 5.71
CA ASN A 7 24.61 13.53 6.95
C ASN A 7 24.00 12.12 7.05
N ALA A 8 22.71 11.95 6.77
CA ALA A 8 22.05 10.65 6.81
C ALA A 8 22.67 9.65 5.81
N VAL A 9 23.14 10.11 4.65
CA VAL A 9 23.82 9.28 3.65
C VAL A 9 25.17 8.76 4.17
N LYS A 10 25.88 9.50 5.04
CA LYS A 10 27.16 9.01 5.61
C LYS A 10 26.98 7.82 6.55
N ASP A 11 25.82 7.73 7.18
CA ASP A 11 25.48 6.65 8.11
C ASP A 11 25.05 5.36 7.37
N VAL A 12 24.82 5.44 6.05
CA VAL A 12 24.39 4.32 5.20
C VAL A 12 25.48 4.00 4.18
N ASP A 13 26.00 2.79 4.25
CA ASP A 13 26.90 2.25 3.24
C ASP A 13 26.08 1.81 2.01
N ALA A 14 26.37 2.40 0.85
CA ALA A 14 25.65 2.13 -0.38
C ALA A 14 25.98 0.77 -1.02
N GLU A 15 27.11 0.17 -0.67
CA GLU A 15 27.56 -1.13 -1.20
C GLU A 15 27.20 -2.28 -0.27
N LYS A 16 27.07 -2.02 1.04
CA LYS A 16 26.68 -3.03 2.01
C LYS A 16 25.23 -3.48 1.80
N LEU A 17 25.01 -4.79 1.83
CA LEU A 17 23.70 -5.41 1.96
C LEU A 17 23.41 -5.62 3.45
N TYR A 18 22.42 -4.90 3.97
CA TYR A 18 21.98 -5.01 5.36
C TYR A 18 20.99 -6.14 5.54
N SER A 19 20.91 -6.68 6.76
CA SER A 19 19.77 -7.54 7.13
C SER A 19 18.50 -6.71 7.24
N LEU A 20 17.33 -7.36 7.14
CA LEU A 20 16.05 -6.65 7.29
C LEU A 20 15.92 -6.00 8.69
N GLN A 21 16.50 -6.62 9.71
CA GLN A 21 16.52 -6.09 11.08
C GLN A 21 17.42 -4.85 11.18
N GLU A 22 18.65 -4.91 10.67
CA GLU A 22 19.56 -3.77 10.64
C GLU A 22 18.94 -2.59 9.87
N ALA A 23 18.29 -2.87 8.74
CA ALA A 23 17.63 -1.85 7.93
C ALA A 23 16.46 -1.18 8.66
N ALA A 24 15.67 -1.93 9.44
CA ALA A 24 14.57 -1.39 10.24
C ALA A 24 15.05 -0.47 11.37
N GLU A 25 16.23 -0.72 11.94
CA GLU A 25 16.84 0.18 12.92
C GLU A 25 17.46 1.42 12.24
N LEU A 26 18.15 1.22 11.12
CA LEU A 26 18.87 2.27 10.40
C LEU A 26 17.90 3.26 9.73
N VAL A 27 16.76 2.81 9.22
CA VAL A 27 15.76 3.70 8.61
C VAL A 27 15.20 4.71 9.63
N LYS A 28 15.05 4.30 10.89
CA LYS A 28 14.57 5.20 11.95
C LYS A 28 15.61 6.26 12.29
N LYS A 29 16.90 5.90 12.26
CA LYS A 29 18.02 6.84 12.51
C LYS A 29 18.16 7.85 11.38
N THR A 30 17.93 7.42 10.14
CA THR A 30 18.09 8.24 8.94
C THR A 30 16.87 9.11 8.62
N ALA A 31 15.69 8.79 9.17
CA ALA A 31 14.49 9.62 9.13
C ALA A 31 14.64 10.88 10.01
N THR A 32 15.35 11.88 9.50
CA THR A 32 15.72 13.07 10.29
C THR A 32 14.73 14.23 10.21
N ALA A 33 13.62 14.13 9.46
CA ALA A 33 12.65 15.22 9.34
C ALA A 33 11.92 15.52 10.66
N LYS A 34 11.30 16.70 10.71
CA LYS A 34 10.58 17.21 11.89
C LYS A 34 9.21 16.54 12.09
N PHE A 35 8.64 15.97 11.03
CA PHE A 35 7.36 15.28 11.07
C PHE A 35 7.57 13.76 11.14
N ASP A 36 6.51 13.02 11.44
CA ASP A 36 6.52 11.55 11.47
C ASP A 36 6.57 11.00 10.04
N GLU A 37 7.78 10.70 9.57
CA GLU A 37 8.02 10.20 8.21
C GLU A 37 7.38 8.81 7.99
N SER A 38 6.89 8.58 6.78
CA SER A 38 6.47 7.25 6.35
C SER A 38 7.70 6.42 6.01
N ILE A 39 7.68 5.16 6.42
CA ILE A 39 8.70 4.18 6.06
C ILE A 39 8.14 3.33 4.92
N GLU A 40 8.90 3.26 3.85
CA GLU A 40 8.52 2.61 2.60
C GLU A 40 9.48 1.48 2.26
N LEU A 41 8.92 0.42 1.70
CA LEU A 41 9.61 -0.73 1.16
C LEU A 41 9.47 -0.71 -0.36
N HIS A 42 10.62 -0.73 -1.04
CA HIS A 42 10.72 -0.81 -2.48
C HIS A 42 11.28 -2.16 -2.87
N VAL A 43 10.53 -2.90 -3.68
CA VAL A 43 10.91 -4.24 -4.14
C VAL A 43 10.95 -4.22 -5.65
N ARG A 44 12.14 -4.38 -6.22
CA ARG A 44 12.31 -4.52 -7.67
C ARG A 44 12.10 -5.98 -8.04
N LEU A 45 11.05 -6.25 -8.80
CA LEU A 45 10.73 -7.57 -9.30
C LEU A 45 11.41 -7.84 -10.65
N GLY A 46 11.62 -9.12 -10.94
CA GLY A 46 12.11 -9.61 -12.23
C GLY A 46 10.98 -9.91 -13.21
N ILE A 47 9.90 -9.13 -13.19
CA ILE A 47 8.74 -9.28 -14.07
C ILE A 47 8.80 -8.28 -15.23
N ASP A 48 8.16 -8.63 -16.35
CA ASP A 48 7.90 -7.73 -17.45
C ASP A 48 6.54 -7.06 -17.24
N SER A 49 6.56 -5.80 -16.78
CA SER A 49 5.38 -4.97 -16.51
C SER A 49 4.49 -4.74 -17.74
N ARG A 50 5.02 -4.91 -18.95
CA ARG A 50 4.27 -4.76 -20.21
C ARG A 50 3.35 -5.95 -20.48
N GLN A 51 3.63 -7.10 -19.88
CA GLN A 51 2.80 -8.29 -20.01
C GLN A 51 1.75 -8.30 -18.91
N SER A 52 0.48 -8.18 -19.29
CA SER A 52 -0.65 -8.16 -18.34
C SER A 52 -0.72 -9.38 -17.42
N GLU A 53 -0.20 -10.53 -17.85
CA GLU A 53 -0.13 -11.76 -17.05
C GLU A 53 0.96 -11.72 -15.97
N GLN A 54 2.01 -10.92 -16.17
CA GLN A 54 3.07 -10.72 -15.20
C GLN A 54 2.82 -9.52 -14.29
N GLN A 55 1.82 -8.69 -14.62
CA GLN A 55 1.45 -7.54 -13.81
C GLN A 55 0.94 -8.00 -12.44
N LEU A 56 1.61 -7.52 -11.39
CA LEU A 56 1.30 -7.91 -10.03
C LEU A 56 0.49 -6.82 -9.34
N ARG A 57 -0.73 -7.19 -8.97
CA ARG A 57 -1.62 -6.37 -8.15
C ARG A 57 -2.16 -7.21 -7.02
N GLY A 58 -1.98 -6.73 -5.80
CA GLY A 58 -2.34 -7.47 -4.61
C GLY A 58 -2.64 -6.58 -3.43
N THR A 59 -3.03 -7.24 -2.35
CA THR A 59 -3.24 -6.59 -1.06
C THR A 59 -2.55 -7.39 0.02
N VAL A 60 -1.99 -6.68 1.00
CA VAL A 60 -1.36 -7.26 2.18
C VAL A 60 -1.97 -6.64 3.42
N ALA A 61 -2.37 -7.49 4.37
CA ALA A 61 -2.73 -7.05 5.71
C ALA A 61 -1.44 -6.86 6.52
N LEU A 62 -1.17 -5.62 6.95
CA LEU A 62 -0.03 -5.34 7.82
C LEU A 62 -0.42 -5.66 9.27
N PRO A 63 0.30 -6.54 9.98
CA PRO A 63 -0.04 -6.93 11.35
C PRO A 63 -0.02 -5.75 12.33
N ASN A 64 0.85 -4.77 12.11
CA ASN A 64 0.94 -3.58 12.94
C ASN A 64 0.27 -2.33 12.33
N GLY A 65 -0.44 -2.49 11.20
CA GLY A 65 -1.05 -1.40 10.44
C GLY A 65 -0.05 -0.43 9.81
N THR A 66 -0.57 0.66 9.23
CA THR A 66 0.23 1.70 8.54
C THR A 66 0.47 2.95 9.38
N GLY A 67 -0.18 3.07 10.56
CA GLY A 67 -0.09 4.26 11.40
C GLY A 67 -0.82 5.50 10.83
N LYS A 68 -1.58 5.36 9.74
CA LYS A 68 -2.46 6.39 9.19
C LYS A 68 -3.92 5.94 9.34
N THR A 69 -4.73 6.76 9.98
CA THR A 69 -6.20 6.59 9.99
C THR A 69 -6.70 6.88 8.58
N ARG A 70 -7.09 5.84 7.85
CA ARG A 70 -7.66 5.97 6.50
C ARG A 70 -9.15 6.27 6.60
N ARG A 71 -9.59 7.28 5.86
CA ARG A 71 -11.02 7.55 5.68
C ARG A 71 -11.58 6.62 4.61
N VAL A 72 -12.53 5.77 4.99
CA VAL A 72 -13.14 4.77 4.11
C VAL A 72 -14.53 5.23 3.70
N ALA A 73 -14.73 5.40 2.40
CA ALA A 73 -16.03 5.64 1.80
C ALA A 73 -16.61 4.34 1.23
N VAL A 74 -17.90 4.12 1.42
CA VAL A 74 -18.61 2.95 0.91
C VAL A 74 -19.79 3.39 0.06
N ILE A 75 -19.86 2.84 -1.15
CA ILE A 75 -21.03 2.96 -2.03
C ILE A 75 -21.74 1.62 -2.05
N ALA A 76 -22.95 1.56 -1.50
CA ALA A 76 -23.75 0.35 -1.43
C ALA A 76 -25.25 0.66 -1.45
N LYS A 77 -26.07 -0.30 -1.90
CA LYS A 77 -27.54 -0.19 -1.86
C LYS A 77 -28.12 -0.94 -0.65
N GLY A 78 -29.24 -0.43 -0.14
CA GLY A 78 -30.08 -1.13 0.84
C GLY A 78 -29.35 -1.54 2.12
N ASP A 79 -29.52 -2.80 2.55
CA ASP A 79 -29.00 -3.30 3.82
C ASP A 79 -27.47 -3.30 3.92
N LYS A 80 -26.76 -3.33 2.79
CA LYS A 80 -25.30 -3.25 2.75
C LYS A 80 -24.75 -1.87 3.14
N ALA A 81 -25.54 -0.81 2.99
CA ALA A 81 -25.20 0.51 3.51
C ALA A 81 -25.23 0.52 5.04
N LYS A 82 -26.26 -0.08 5.65
CA LYS A 82 -26.36 -0.20 7.12
C LYS A 82 -25.22 -1.04 7.70
N ASP A 83 -24.84 -2.12 7.01
CA ASP A 83 -23.67 -2.91 7.40
C ASP A 83 -22.37 -2.08 7.38
N ALA A 84 -22.21 -1.19 6.40
CA ALA A 84 -21.06 -0.31 6.29
C ALA A 84 -20.98 0.71 7.44
N GLU A 85 -22.12 1.31 7.80
CA GLU A 85 -22.23 2.24 8.92
C GLU A 85 -21.87 1.54 10.24
N GLN A 86 -22.38 0.31 10.45
CA GLN A 86 -22.05 -0.49 11.63
C GLN A 86 -20.58 -0.93 11.68
N ALA A 87 -19.93 -1.10 10.53
CA ALA A 87 -18.49 -1.36 10.46
C ALA A 87 -17.63 -0.12 10.73
N GLY A 88 -18.27 1.04 10.89
CA GLY A 88 -17.62 2.32 11.13
C GLY A 88 -17.04 2.94 9.87
N ALA A 89 -17.64 2.75 8.69
CA ALA A 89 -17.27 3.54 7.52
C ALA A 89 -17.51 5.04 7.77
N ASP A 90 -16.61 5.89 7.28
CA ASP A 90 -16.66 7.34 7.54
C ASP A 90 -17.68 8.05 6.64
N LEU A 91 -17.87 7.52 5.43
CA LEU A 91 -18.86 7.99 4.47
C LEU A 91 -19.59 6.78 3.89
N VAL A 92 -20.92 6.80 3.95
CA VAL A 92 -21.78 5.77 3.37
C VAL A 92 -22.84 6.45 2.52
N GLY A 93 -23.07 5.95 1.30
CA GLY A 93 -24.14 6.47 0.47
C GLY A 93 -24.33 5.69 -0.82
N HIS A 94 -25.26 6.15 -1.64
CA HIS A 94 -25.52 5.60 -2.96
C HIS A 94 -25.40 6.69 -4.03
N MET A 95 -26.50 7.16 -4.64
CA MET A 95 -26.44 8.12 -5.74
C MET A 95 -25.97 9.50 -5.28
N ASP A 96 -26.39 9.94 -4.10
CA ASP A 96 -25.99 11.23 -3.53
C ASP A 96 -24.47 11.33 -3.34
N LEU A 97 -23.84 10.23 -2.93
CA LEU A 97 -22.38 10.15 -2.78
C LEU A 97 -21.69 10.15 -4.15
N VAL A 98 -22.26 9.44 -5.13
CA VAL A 98 -21.76 9.42 -6.52
C VAL A 98 -21.77 10.82 -7.12
N ASP A 99 -22.86 11.57 -6.95
CA ASP A 99 -22.99 12.93 -7.46
C ASP A 99 -22.06 13.91 -6.73
N THR A 100 -21.90 13.74 -5.42
CA THR A 100 -20.94 14.53 -4.62
C THR A 100 -19.49 14.32 -5.07
N ILE A 101 -19.13 13.08 -5.39
CA ILE A 101 -17.82 12.71 -5.92
C ILE A 101 -17.63 13.26 -7.35
N ALA A 102 -18.69 13.21 -8.18
CA ALA A 102 -18.68 13.82 -9.51
C ALA A 102 -18.46 15.35 -9.44
N GLY A 103 -19.04 16.00 -8.43
CA GLY A 103 -18.87 17.42 -8.12
C GLY A 103 -17.51 17.81 -7.54
N GLY A 104 -16.60 16.85 -7.34
CA GLY A 104 -15.20 17.11 -7.00
C GLY A 104 -14.86 17.07 -5.52
N LYS A 105 -15.75 16.59 -4.64
CA LYS A 105 -15.45 16.39 -3.21
C LYS A 105 -14.88 15.01 -2.96
N PHE A 106 -13.65 14.96 -2.43
CA PHE A 106 -12.89 13.73 -2.18
C PHE A 106 -12.35 13.71 -0.75
N ASP A 107 -13.24 13.48 0.21
CA ASP A 107 -12.89 13.42 1.63
C ASP A 107 -12.61 11.99 2.13
N PHE A 108 -12.11 11.11 1.26
CA PHE A 108 -11.79 9.72 1.56
C PHE A 108 -10.48 9.26 0.91
N ASP A 109 -9.82 8.28 1.55
CA ASP A 109 -8.59 7.67 1.05
C ASP A 109 -8.86 6.35 0.28
N VAL A 110 -9.95 5.64 0.60
CA VAL A 110 -10.30 4.36 -0.03
C VAL A 110 -11.81 4.31 -0.30
N LEU A 111 -12.18 3.81 -1.48
CA LEU A 111 -13.57 3.58 -1.87
C LEU A 111 -13.85 2.07 -1.96
N VAL A 112 -14.87 1.62 -1.24
CA VAL A 112 -15.39 0.25 -1.31
C VAL A 112 -16.76 0.30 -1.99
N ALA A 113 -17.01 -0.66 -2.86
CA ALA A 113 -18.26 -0.73 -3.61
C ALA A 113 -18.84 -2.14 -3.63
N THR A 114 -20.16 -2.23 -3.69
CA THR A 114 -20.84 -3.50 -4.00
C THR A 114 -20.93 -3.70 -5.52
N PRO A 115 -20.90 -4.96 -6.04
CA PRO A 115 -20.90 -5.22 -7.48
C PRO A 115 -22.11 -4.62 -8.26
N ASP A 116 -23.24 -4.44 -7.59
CA ASP A 116 -24.49 -3.91 -8.14
C ASP A 116 -24.46 -2.39 -8.40
N VAL A 117 -23.62 -1.62 -7.70
CA VAL A 117 -23.43 -0.17 -7.92
C VAL A 117 -22.31 0.15 -8.93
N MET A 118 -21.60 -0.86 -9.45
CA MET A 118 -20.46 -0.65 -10.34
C MET A 118 -20.82 0.06 -11.65
N LYS A 119 -22.06 -0.13 -12.15
CA LYS A 119 -22.56 0.59 -13.33
C LYS A 119 -22.65 2.10 -13.10
N ASP A 120 -22.99 2.50 -11.89
CA ASP A 120 -23.11 3.91 -11.50
C ASP A 120 -21.71 4.53 -11.28
N ILE A 121 -20.80 3.77 -10.67
CA ILE A 121 -19.40 4.17 -10.44
C ILE A 121 -18.60 4.28 -11.74
N ALA A 122 -18.96 3.55 -12.79
CA ALA A 122 -18.28 3.64 -14.09
C ALA A 122 -18.27 5.07 -14.65
N LYS A 123 -19.31 5.87 -14.38
CA LYS A 123 -19.38 7.29 -14.79
C LYS A 123 -18.31 8.15 -14.11
N LEU A 124 -17.89 7.77 -12.89
CA LEU A 124 -16.84 8.43 -12.13
C LEU A 124 -15.42 8.03 -12.55
N GLY A 125 -15.27 7.09 -13.49
CA GLY A 125 -13.97 6.58 -13.93
C GLY A 125 -13.00 7.67 -14.39
N ARG A 126 -13.51 8.75 -15.01
CA ARG A 126 -12.69 9.91 -15.42
C ARG A 126 -12.05 10.66 -14.25
N VAL A 127 -12.70 10.67 -13.09
CA VAL A 127 -12.23 11.43 -11.92
C VAL A 127 -11.52 10.53 -10.91
N LEU A 128 -12.03 9.32 -10.67
CA LEU A 128 -11.43 8.35 -9.75
C LEU A 128 -10.22 7.62 -10.35
N GLY A 129 -10.17 7.46 -11.67
CA GLY A 129 -9.11 6.74 -12.39
C GLY A 129 -7.72 7.36 -12.19
N PRO A 130 -7.51 8.64 -12.53
CA PRO A 130 -6.20 9.31 -12.35
C PRO A 130 -5.72 9.33 -10.89
N ARG A 131 -6.65 9.29 -9.93
CA ARG A 131 -6.35 9.29 -8.49
C ARG A 131 -6.12 7.89 -7.90
N GLY A 132 -6.35 6.83 -8.67
CA GLY A 132 -6.20 5.46 -8.19
C GLY A 132 -7.24 5.03 -7.15
N LEU A 133 -8.31 5.81 -6.95
CA LEU A 133 -9.37 5.55 -5.98
C LEU A 133 -10.49 4.66 -6.54
N MET A 134 -10.34 4.20 -7.79
CA MET A 134 -11.34 3.37 -8.44
C MET A 134 -11.39 1.96 -7.83
N PRO A 135 -12.56 1.49 -7.33
CA PRO A 135 -12.70 0.16 -6.77
C PRO A 135 -12.38 -0.91 -7.81
N ASN A 136 -11.70 -1.98 -7.40
CA ASN A 136 -11.31 -3.07 -8.28
C ASN A 136 -11.55 -4.43 -7.60
N PRO A 137 -12.19 -5.40 -8.28
CA PRO A 137 -12.33 -6.76 -7.77
C PRO A 137 -11.00 -7.42 -7.38
N LYS A 138 -9.92 -7.17 -8.13
CA LYS A 138 -8.57 -7.72 -7.83
C LYS A 138 -7.99 -7.18 -6.52
N SER A 139 -8.35 -5.96 -6.14
CA SER A 139 -7.98 -5.36 -4.86
C SER A 139 -8.88 -5.84 -3.72
N GLY A 140 -9.99 -6.53 -4.01
CA GLY A 140 -10.98 -6.92 -3.01
C GLY A 140 -11.80 -5.76 -2.45
N THR A 141 -11.75 -4.58 -3.08
CA THR A 141 -12.58 -3.41 -2.73
C THR A 141 -13.96 -3.45 -3.38
N VAL A 142 -14.21 -4.46 -4.22
CA VAL A 142 -15.52 -4.79 -4.77
C VAL A 142 -15.98 -6.11 -4.16
N THR A 143 -16.88 -6.06 -3.18
CA THR A 143 -17.37 -7.24 -2.46
C THR A 143 -18.78 -7.02 -1.90
N PHE A 144 -19.51 -8.11 -1.68
CA PHE A 144 -20.76 -8.09 -0.91
C PHE A 144 -20.53 -8.10 0.61
N ASP A 145 -19.32 -8.46 1.06
CA ASP A 145 -18.93 -8.50 2.47
C ASP A 145 -18.31 -7.17 2.93
N VAL A 146 -19.13 -6.13 2.87
CA VAL A 146 -18.72 -4.75 3.15
C VAL A 146 -18.19 -4.59 4.58
N LYS A 147 -18.81 -5.23 5.58
CA LYS A 147 -18.36 -5.21 6.98
C LYS A 147 -16.89 -5.63 7.13
N LYS A 148 -16.55 -6.76 6.52
CA LYS A 148 -15.21 -7.33 6.59
C LYS A 148 -14.20 -6.47 5.82
N ALA A 149 -14.58 -6.01 4.63
CA ALA A 149 -13.71 -5.13 3.84
C ALA A 149 -13.39 -3.82 4.56
N VAL A 150 -14.38 -3.16 5.18
CA VAL A 150 -14.17 -1.92 5.94
C VAL A 150 -13.27 -2.17 7.15
N ALA A 151 -13.52 -3.24 7.91
CA ALA A 151 -12.70 -3.60 9.06
C ALA A 151 -11.23 -3.87 8.68
N GLU A 152 -10.99 -4.63 7.60
CA GLU A 152 -9.64 -4.93 7.12
C GLU A 152 -8.92 -3.68 6.59
N LEU A 153 -9.62 -2.80 5.88
CA LEU A 153 -9.06 -1.55 5.37
C LEU A 153 -8.69 -0.60 6.51
N LYS A 154 -9.51 -0.53 7.56
CA LYS A 154 -9.21 0.24 8.78
C LYS A 154 -8.09 -0.40 9.60
N ALA A 155 -7.97 -1.73 9.60
CA ALA A 155 -6.86 -2.46 10.21
C ALA A 155 -5.51 -2.26 9.49
N GLY A 156 -5.48 -1.56 8.35
CA GLY A 156 -4.24 -1.20 7.66
C GLY A 156 -3.86 -2.12 6.52
N ARG A 157 -4.85 -2.77 5.88
CA ARG A 157 -4.64 -3.46 4.60
C ARG A 157 -4.12 -2.48 3.54
N VAL A 158 -2.99 -2.80 2.93
CA VAL A 158 -2.35 -1.98 1.89
C VAL A 158 -2.50 -2.66 0.54
N GLU A 159 -2.94 -1.90 -0.44
CA GLU A 159 -2.91 -2.32 -1.84
C GLU A 159 -1.59 -1.96 -2.46
N PHE A 160 -1.05 -2.85 -3.28
CA PHE A 160 0.15 -2.60 -4.05
C PHE A 160 -0.04 -3.03 -5.49
N LYS A 161 0.55 -2.25 -6.40
CA LYS A 161 0.58 -2.47 -7.83
C LYS A 161 2.00 -2.19 -8.30
N ASN A 162 2.52 -3.00 -9.19
CA ASN A 162 3.80 -2.69 -9.82
C ASN A 162 3.69 -1.49 -10.77
N ASP A 163 4.76 -0.71 -10.81
CA ASP A 163 4.95 0.33 -11.80
C ASP A 163 5.35 -0.28 -13.17
N ASP A 164 5.58 0.61 -14.13
CA ASP A 164 6.02 0.26 -15.48
C ASP A 164 7.46 -0.29 -15.52
N TYR A 165 8.21 -0.23 -14.42
CA TYR A 165 9.56 -0.77 -14.27
C TYR A 165 9.60 -2.09 -13.47
N GLY A 166 8.45 -2.59 -13.03
CA GLY A 166 8.34 -3.81 -12.21
C GLY A 166 8.75 -3.59 -10.75
N ILE A 167 8.66 -2.36 -10.24
CA ILE A 167 8.95 -2.00 -8.86
C ILE A 167 7.63 -1.90 -8.07
N LEU A 168 7.61 -2.49 -6.88
CA LEU A 168 6.55 -2.32 -5.90
C LEU A 168 6.97 -1.27 -4.87
N HIS A 169 6.08 -0.30 -4.62
CA HIS A 169 6.24 0.72 -3.59
C HIS A 169 5.18 0.51 -2.52
N ILE A 170 5.59 0.23 -1.28
CA ILE A 170 4.68 -0.15 -0.19
C ILE A 170 5.05 0.59 1.08
N GLY A 171 4.12 1.38 1.63
CA GLY A 171 4.29 1.97 2.96
C GLY A 171 4.10 0.90 4.04
N ILE A 172 5.15 0.62 4.82
CA ILE A 172 5.17 -0.44 5.84
C ILE A 172 5.07 0.08 7.27
N GLY A 173 5.03 1.41 7.47
CA GLY A 173 4.85 2.00 8.78
C GLY A 173 5.26 3.47 8.82
N LYS A 174 5.48 3.97 10.03
CA LYS A 174 5.97 5.32 10.29
C LYS A 174 7.21 5.30 11.16
N LYS A 175 7.95 6.42 11.20
CA LYS A 175 9.11 6.61 12.07
C LYS A 175 8.76 6.39 13.55
N SER A 176 7.53 6.70 13.97
CA SER A 176 7.02 6.46 15.33
C SER A 176 6.92 4.99 15.73
N PHE A 177 6.97 4.04 14.78
CA PHE A 177 6.84 2.61 15.10
C PHE A 177 8.15 2.04 15.65
N GLU A 178 8.05 1.04 16.52
CA GLU A 178 9.23 0.28 16.97
C GLU A 178 9.88 -0.49 15.82
N PRO A 179 11.23 -0.66 15.81
CA PRO A 179 11.93 -1.42 14.76
C PRO A 179 11.35 -2.82 14.55
N ALA A 180 10.95 -3.50 15.63
CA ALA A 180 10.34 -4.82 15.58
C ALA A 180 9.02 -4.83 14.78
N LYS A 181 8.19 -3.80 14.93
CA LYS A 181 6.91 -3.68 14.19
C LYS A 181 7.13 -3.45 12.70
N ILE A 182 8.15 -2.64 12.36
CA ILE A 182 8.55 -2.39 10.96
C ILE A 182 9.08 -3.69 10.34
N LEU A 183 9.89 -4.45 11.08
CA LEU A 183 10.40 -5.74 10.66
C LEU A 183 9.28 -6.75 10.38
N GLU A 184 8.31 -6.89 11.29
CA GLU A 184 7.16 -7.78 11.11
C GLU A 184 6.31 -7.39 9.89
N ASN A 185 6.04 -6.09 9.73
CA ASN A 185 5.32 -5.57 8.57
C ASN A 185 6.07 -5.88 7.27
N ALA A 186 7.39 -5.65 7.23
CA ALA A 186 8.21 -5.92 6.06
C ALA A 186 8.23 -7.43 5.72
N LYS A 187 8.36 -8.32 6.72
CA LYS A 187 8.27 -9.77 6.53
C LYS A 187 6.93 -10.20 5.96
N ALA A 188 5.82 -9.68 6.50
CA ALA A 188 4.47 -9.98 6.00
C ALA A 188 4.31 -9.58 4.52
N VAL A 189 4.84 -8.41 4.13
CA VAL A 189 4.84 -7.93 2.76
C VAL A 189 5.66 -8.83 1.84
N LEU A 190 6.89 -9.14 2.21
CA LEU A 190 7.80 -9.97 1.41
C LEU A 190 7.26 -11.40 1.23
N ALA A 191 6.74 -12.01 2.31
CA ALA A 191 6.10 -13.31 2.25
C ALA A 191 4.88 -13.32 1.31
N THR A 192 4.08 -12.24 1.32
CA THR A 192 2.94 -12.10 0.42
C THR A 192 3.38 -11.96 -1.04
N ILE A 193 4.40 -11.14 -1.31
CA ILE A 193 4.96 -10.95 -2.66
C ILE A 193 5.49 -12.27 -3.23
N LEU A 194 6.19 -13.06 -2.41
CA LEU A 194 6.72 -14.38 -2.80
C LEU A 194 5.59 -15.37 -3.13
N LYS A 195 4.50 -15.38 -2.37
CA LYS A 195 3.31 -16.21 -2.65
C LYS A 195 2.60 -15.79 -3.94
N MET A 196 2.63 -14.50 -4.28
CA MET A 196 2.00 -13.95 -5.48
C MET A 196 2.88 -14.05 -6.74
N LYS A 197 3.96 -14.84 -6.71
CA LYS A 197 4.83 -15.02 -7.87
C LYS A 197 4.05 -15.58 -9.07
N PRO A 198 4.00 -14.86 -10.21
CA PRO A 198 3.40 -15.39 -11.44
C PRO A 198 4.18 -16.60 -11.94
N SER A 199 3.48 -17.62 -12.41
CA SER A 199 4.08 -18.82 -13.04
C SER A 199 4.86 -18.49 -14.32
N SER A 200 4.48 -17.40 -14.99
CA SER A 200 5.13 -16.88 -16.20
C SER A 200 6.45 -16.16 -15.93
N SER A 201 6.77 -15.82 -14.68
CA SER A 201 8.02 -15.13 -14.33
C SER A 201 9.20 -16.10 -14.35
N LYS A 202 10.15 -15.85 -15.27
CA LYS A 202 11.39 -16.61 -15.41
C LYS A 202 12.55 -15.91 -14.70
N GLY A 203 13.45 -16.70 -14.09
CA GLY A 203 14.65 -16.22 -13.41
C GLY A 203 14.41 -15.70 -11.99
N THR A 204 15.27 -14.78 -11.54
CA THR A 204 15.21 -14.21 -10.18
C THR A 204 14.02 -13.28 -10.04
N TYR A 205 13.04 -13.69 -9.24
CA TYR A 205 11.79 -12.98 -9.05
C TYR A 205 11.96 -11.68 -8.24
N VAL A 206 12.78 -11.66 -7.19
CA VAL A 206 13.12 -10.47 -6.41
C VAL A 206 14.57 -10.07 -6.74
N ARG A 207 14.76 -8.94 -7.41
CA ARG A 207 16.09 -8.46 -7.81
C ARG A 207 16.78 -7.64 -6.73
N SER A 208 16.03 -6.76 -6.07
CA SER A 208 16.54 -5.93 -4.99
C SER A 208 15.42 -5.52 -4.06
N VAL A 209 15.74 -5.43 -2.77
CA VAL A 209 14.87 -4.88 -1.74
C VAL A 209 15.56 -3.65 -1.17
N THR A 210 14.84 -2.54 -1.06
CA THR A 210 15.36 -1.29 -0.52
C THR A 210 14.33 -0.70 0.42
N LEU A 211 14.77 -0.34 1.61
CA LEU A 211 13.93 0.24 2.64
C LEU A 211 14.34 1.71 2.79
N SER A 212 13.38 2.62 2.77
CA SER A 212 13.65 4.06 2.82
C SER A 212 12.61 4.79 3.66
N SER A 213 12.97 5.96 4.18
CA SER A 213 11.99 6.90 4.73
C SER A 213 11.67 7.98 3.70
N THR A 214 10.55 8.67 3.87
CA THR A 214 10.09 9.72 2.92
C THR A 214 11.18 10.74 2.57
N MET A 215 12.05 11.10 3.52
CA MET A 215 13.12 12.10 3.31
C MET A 215 14.53 11.53 3.50
N GLY A 216 14.66 10.20 3.61
CA GLY A 216 15.90 9.51 3.93
C GLY A 216 16.56 8.83 2.72
N PRO A 217 17.83 8.39 2.87
CA PRO A 217 18.49 7.52 1.90
C PRO A 217 17.82 6.13 1.85
N GLY A 218 18.01 5.44 0.72
CA GLY A 218 17.59 4.05 0.55
C GLY A 218 18.63 3.09 1.13
N ILE A 219 18.18 2.19 2.00
CA ILE A 219 19.00 1.15 2.64
C ILE A 219 18.76 -0.16 1.89
N LYS A 220 19.81 -0.71 1.28
CA LYS A 220 19.73 -1.97 0.53
C LYS A 220 19.66 -3.15 1.50
N VAL A 221 18.60 -3.94 1.36
CA VAL A 221 18.40 -5.17 2.14
C VAL A 221 18.79 -6.36 1.29
N ASN A 222 19.39 -7.37 1.91
CA ASN A 222 19.69 -8.62 1.23
C ASN A 222 18.39 -9.30 0.74
N PRO A 223 18.19 -9.45 -0.59
CA PRO A 223 16.97 -10.04 -1.14
C PRO A 223 16.88 -11.56 -0.94
N ASN A 224 17.99 -12.21 -0.60
CA ASN A 224 18.07 -13.67 -0.41
C ASN A 224 17.92 -14.09 1.06
N GLU A 225 17.75 -13.14 1.97
CA GLU A 225 17.48 -13.45 3.37
C GLU A 225 16.14 -14.21 3.47
N LYS A 226 16.12 -15.35 4.16
CA LYS A 226 14.88 -16.12 4.35
C LYS A 226 14.01 -15.38 5.38
N PHE A 227 12.88 -14.86 4.92
CA PHE A 227 11.93 -14.07 5.73
C PHE A 227 10.97 -14.94 6.53
#